data_AF-A0A848Z4U4-F1
#
_entry.id   AF-A0A848Z4U4-F1
#
_cell.length_a   1.000
_cell.length_b   1.000
_cell.length_c   1.000
_cell.angle_alpha   90.00
_cell.angle_beta   90.00
_cell.angle_gamma   90.00
#
_symmetry.space_group_name_H-M   'P 1'
#
loop_
_entity.id
_entity.type
_entity.pdbx_description
1 polymer ?
#
loop_
_entity_poly.entity_id
_entity_poly.type
_entity_poly.pdbx_seq_one_letter_code
_entity_poly.pdbx_strand_id
1 'polypeptide(L)'
;MLDRVRRRQDYARVFRGEAGGRVLRDLMRRHFVLRSTQAVGDSHESAFNEGRRAVVLDVLHTLRVREDELIRQSLEGDGNE
;
A
#
# COMPACT_ATOMS: atom_id res chain seq x y z
N MET A 1 9.62 -17.26 15.09
CA MET A 1 10.37 -15.98 14.97
C MET A 1 11.15 -15.87 13.65
N LEU A 2 11.88 -16.92 13.23
CA LEU A 2 12.64 -16.94 11.96
C LEU A 2 11.77 -16.74 10.70
N ASP A 3 10.56 -17.27 10.71
CA ASP A 3 9.64 -17.23 9.56
C ASP A 3 9.22 -15.80 9.17
N ARG A 4 8.90 -14.96 10.16
CA ARG A 4 8.57 -13.53 9.93
C ARG A 4 9.74 -12.74 9.35
N VAL A 5 10.98 -13.09 9.70
CA VAL A 5 12.18 -12.43 9.18
C VAL A 5 12.40 -12.81 7.71
N ARG A 6 12.27 -14.09 7.37
CA ARG A 6 12.37 -14.57 5.98
C ARG A 6 11.30 -13.94 5.10
N ARG A 7 10.04 -13.99 5.53
CA ARG A 7 8.94 -13.31 4.82
C ARG A 7 9.23 -11.84 4.57
N ARG A 8 9.74 -11.11 5.56
CA ARG A 8 10.14 -9.71 5.36
C ARG A 8 11.24 -9.56 4.32
N GLN A 9 12.27 -10.40 4.36
CA GLN A 9 13.37 -10.37 3.39
C GLN A 9 12.86 -10.63 1.97
N ASP A 10 11.95 -11.57 1.79
CA ASP A 10 11.35 -11.89 0.50
C ASP A 10 10.54 -10.71 -0.04
N TYR A 11 9.68 -10.13 0.80
CA TYR A 11 8.89 -8.95 0.44
C TYR A 11 9.80 -7.77 0.08
N ALA A 12 10.85 -7.53 0.87
CA ALA A 12 11.81 -6.48 0.60
C ALA A 12 12.57 -6.72 -0.71
N ARG A 13 12.96 -7.95 -1.02
CA ARG A 13 13.65 -8.29 -2.26
C ARG A 13 12.78 -8.04 -3.49
N VAL A 14 11.47 -8.27 -3.39
CA VAL A 14 10.52 -7.97 -4.48
C VAL A 14 10.25 -6.47 -4.58
N PHE A 15 9.72 -5.87 -3.52
CA PHE A 15 9.12 -4.55 -3.58
C PHE A 15 10.10 -3.37 -3.50
N ARG A 16 11.37 -3.61 -3.10
CA ARG A 16 12.42 -2.59 -3.19
C ARG A 16 13.15 -2.61 -4.54
N GLY A 17 12.88 -3.60 -5.39
CA GLY A 17 13.32 -3.58 -6.78
C GLY A 17 12.52 -2.57 -7.61
N GLU A 18 13.06 -2.16 -8.75
CA GLU A 18 12.46 -1.12 -9.61
C GLU A 18 11.03 -1.46 -10.04
N ALA A 19 10.83 -2.67 -10.59
CA ALA A 19 9.53 -3.14 -11.02
C ALA A 19 8.56 -3.36 -9.85
N GLY A 20 9.03 -3.99 -8.76
CA GLY A 20 8.23 -4.22 -7.57
C GLY A 20 7.77 -2.91 -6.92
N GLY A 21 8.64 -1.89 -6.85
CA GLY A 21 8.29 -0.58 -6.35
C GLY A 21 7.22 0.12 -7.19
N ARG A 22 7.26 -0.02 -8.53
CA ARG A 22 6.18 0.47 -9.41
C ARG A 22 4.85 -0.24 -9.13
N VAL A 23 4.86 -1.56 -9.00
CA VAL A 23 3.66 -2.35 -8.69
C VAL A 23 3.11 -1.97 -7.32
N LEU A 24 3.96 -1.78 -6.31
CA LEU A 24 3.52 -1.37 -4.98
C LEU A 24 2.85 0.01 -5.01
N ARG A 25 3.41 0.97 -5.73
CA ARG A 25 2.79 2.29 -5.91
C ARG A 25 1.43 2.22 -6.62
N ASP A 26 1.33 1.40 -7.67
CA ASP A 26 0.05 1.15 -8.34
C ASP A 26 -0.99 0.55 -7.38
N LEU A 27 -0.60 -0.48 -6.62
CA LEU A 27 -1.47 -1.10 -5.61
C LEU A 27 -1.94 -0.07 -4.57
N MET A 28 -1.04 0.78 -4.08
CA MET A 28 -1.40 1.84 -3.12
C MET A 28 -2.47 2.79 -3.68
N ARG A 29 -2.36 3.17 -4.96
CA ARG A 29 -3.33 4.05 -5.64
C ARG A 29 -4.68 3.35 -5.83
N ARG A 30 -4.69 2.12 -6.34
CA ARG A 30 -5.92 1.36 -6.63
C ARG A 30 -6.66 0.85 -5.40
N HIS A 31 -6.00 0.80 -4.26
CA HIS A 31 -6.53 0.25 -3.00
C HIS A 31 -6.58 1.28 -1.87
N PHE A 32 -6.79 2.56 -2.22
CA PHE A 32 -7.19 3.61 -1.29
C PHE A 32 -6.24 3.86 -0.11
N VAL A 33 -4.94 3.55 -0.25
CA VAL A 33 -3.99 3.69 0.87
C VAL A 33 -3.92 5.13 1.37
N LEU A 34 -4.02 6.10 0.46
CA LEU A 34 -4.00 7.54 0.77
C LEU A 34 -5.28 8.25 0.31
N ARG A 35 -6.38 7.51 0.13
CA ARG A 35 -7.69 8.04 -0.30
C ARG A 35 -8.80 7.45 0.57
N SER A 36 -9.96 8.11 0.61
CA SER A 36 -11.10 7.57 1.34
C SER A 36 -11.60 6.27 0.70
N THR A 37 -11.94 5.28 1.54
CA THR A 37 -12.62 4.04 1.14
C THR A 37 -14.14 4.19 1.15
N GLN A 38 -14.66 5.29 1.68
CA GLN A 38 -16.09 5.53 1.86
C GLN A 38 -16.80 5.75 0.52
N ALA A 39 -17.74 4.87 0.21
CA ALA A 39 -18.70 5.03 -0.87
C ALA A 39 -20.01 5.62 -0.30
N VAL A 40 -20.44 6.76 -0.83
CA VAL A 40 -21.63 7.48 -0.32
C VAL A 40 -22.88 6.67 -0.62
N GLY A 41 -23.61 6.30 0.43
CA GLY A 41 -24.84 5.50 0.32
C GLY A 41 -24.63 4.00 0.18
N ASP A 42 -23.38 3.52 0.12
CA ASP A 42 -23.06 2.09 0.00
C ASP A 42 -22.03 1.64 1.06
N SER A 43 -22.56 1.03 2.12
CA SER A 43 -21.74 0.46 3.20
C SER A 43 -21.02 -0.83 2.82
N HIS A 44 -21.56 -1.60 1.86
CA HIS A 44 -20.95 -2.84 1.40
C HIS A 44 -19.72 -2.54 0.53
N GLU A 45 -19.83 -1.57 -0.37
CA GLU A 45 -18.70 -1.09 -1.16
C GLU A 45 -17.62 -0.49 -0.25
N SER A 46 -18.00 0.30 0.74
CA SER A 46 -17.06 0.85 1.73
C SER A 46 -16.28 -0.24 2.46
N ALA A 47 -16.98 -1.28 2.94
CA ALA A 47 -16.35 -2.42 3.62
C ALA A 47 -15.43 -3.23 2.68
N PHE A 48 -15.85 -3.42 1.42
CA PHE A 48 -15.03 -4.09 0.42
C PHE A 48 -13.74 -3.31 0.10
N ASN A 49 -13.85 -2.00 -0.08
CA ASN A 49 -12.70 -1.11 -0.30
C ASN A 49 -11.74 -1.13 0.91
N GLU A 50 -12.28 -1.18 2.13
CA GLU A 50 -11.46 -1.32 3.34
C GLU A 50 -10.71 -2.65 3.39
N GLY A 51 -11.37 -3.76 3.05
CA GLY A 51 -10.73 -5.07 2.97
C GLY A 51 -9.57 -5.10 1.96
N ARG A 52 -9.76 -4.45 0.81
CA ARG A 52 -8.71 -4.28 -0.20
C ARG A 52 -7.55 -3.43 0.32
N ARG A 53 -7.83 -2.33 1.03
CA ARG A 53 -6.82 -1.47 1.64
C ARG A 53 -6.00 -2.20 2.70
N ALA A 54 -6.66 -3.00 3.54
CA ALA A 54 -6.02 -3.76 4.61
C ALA A 54 -4.90 -4.68 4.10
N VAL A 55 -5.10 -5.33 2.94
CA VAL A 55 -4.08 -6.21 2.34
C VAL A 55 -2.83 -5.41 1.94
N VAL A 56 -3.00 -4.23 1.33
CA VAL A 56 -1.85 -3.40 0.94
C VAL A 56 -1.15 -2.83 2.17
N LEU A 57 -1.89 -2.42 3.20
CA LEU A 57 -1.32 -1.99 4.47
C LEU A 57 -0.50 -3.09 5.16
N ASP A 58 -0.92 -4.36 5.08
CA ASP A 58 -0.14 -5.49 5.61
C ASP A 58 1.21 -5.67 4.89
N VAL A 59 1.24 -5.47 3.57
CA VAL A 59 2.49 -5.45 2.79
C VAL A 59 3.40 -4.31 3.25
N LEU A 60 2.87 -3.10 3.40
CA LEU A 60 3.62 -1.92 3.86
C LEU A 60 4.14 -2.10 5.29
N HIS A 61 3.34 -2.66 6.18
CA HIS A 61 3.72 -3.01 7.54
C HIS A 61 4.84 -4.06 7.55
N THR A 62 4.72 -5.11 6.73
CA THR A 62 5.78 -6.12 6.56
C THR A 62 7.09 -5.48 6.11
N LEU A 63 7.03 -4.53 5.17
CA LEU A 63 8.19 -3.78 4.67
C LEU A 63 8.73 -2.72 5.63
N ARG A 64 8.01 -2.43 6.72
CA ARG A 64 8.30 -1.34 7.68
C ARG A 64 8.40 0.03 7.00
N VAL A 65 7.54 0.27 6.00
CA VAL A 65 7.42 1.61 5.40
C VAL A 65 6.85 2.55 6.45
N ARG A 66 7.47 3.72 6.60
CA ARG A 66 7.03 4.72 7.57
C ARG A 66 5.98 5.63 6.94
N GLU A 67 5.07 6.15 7.76
CA GLU A 67 3.99 7.04 7.30
C GLU A 67 4.54 8.30 6.60
N ASP A 68 5.65 8.86 7.08
CA ASP A 68 6.30 10.03 6.48
C ASP A 68 6.85 9.77 5.07
N GLU A 69 7.19 8.51 4.76
CA GLU A 69 7.61 8.09 3.43
C GLU A 69 6.41 7.98 2.48
N LEU A 70 5.28 7.47 2.97
CA LEU A 70 4.04 7.37 2.19
C LEU A 70 3.48 8.75 1.82
N ILE A 71 3.47 9.68 2.78
CA ILE A 71 2.99 11.04 2.57
C ILE A 71 3.82 11.75 1.50
N ARG A 72 5.16 11.64 1.57
CA ARG A 72 6.05 12.22 0.55
C ARG A 72 5.78 11.66 -0.85
N GLN A 73 5.59 10.35 -0.97
CA GLN A 73 5.25 9.72 -2.25
C GLN A 73 3.89 10.15 -2.80
N SER A 74 2.94 10.55 -1.94
CA SER A 74 1.66 11.12 -2.36
C SER A 74 1.83 12.50 -2.98
N LEU A 75 2.63 13.35 -2.34
CA LEU A 75 2.84 14.75 -2.75
C LEU A 75 3.63 14.86 -4.05
N GLU A 76 4.53 13.90 -4.31
CA GLU A 76 5.30 13.82 -5.55
C GLU A 76 4.47 13.27 -6.74
N GLY A 77 3.34 12.62 -6.47
CA GLY A 77 2.51 11.96 -7.49
C GLY A 77 1.49 12.86 -8.21
N ASP A 78 1.15 14.02 -7.63
CA ASP A 78 0.10 14.93 -8.14
C ASP A 78 0.64 16.03 -9.07
N GLY A 79 1.96 16.05 -9.35
CA GLY A 79 2.61 17.08 -10.18
C GLY A 79 2.80 16.71 -11.66
N ASN A 80 2.22 15.61 -12.13
CA ASN A 80 2.47 15.10 -13.49
C ASN A 80 1.21 14.46 -14.09
N GLU A 81 0.12 15.23 -14.16
CA GLU A 81 -1.03 15.00 -15.05
C GLU A 81 -1.45 16.32 -15.71
#